data_AF-A0A2P4YFV4-F1
#
_entry.id   AF-A0A2P4YFV4-F1
#
_cell.length_a   1.000
_cell.length_b   1.000
_cell.length_c   1.000
_cell.angle_alpha   90.00
_cell.angle_beta   90.00
_cell.angle_gamma   90.00
#
_symmetry.space_group_name_H-M   'P 1'
#
loop_
_entity.id
_entity.type
_entity.pdbx_description
1 polymer ?
#
loop_
_entity_poly.entity_id
_entity_poly.type
_entity_poly.pdbx_seq_one_letter_code
_entity_poly.pdbx_strand_id
1 'polypeptide(L)'
;MRSLYVAIVVIALLLACSRAIDDRSLIQTRSKPQPIDYKRSMNVTGKAQDDAQSEERIVGITPKWLTQFRIWKLKREATWQMNKTPEQLQKEMKEANKKLLKEAEEYHSWMAARLTPDEIYIKLGLLKLGDDATTSPNFRRYQAYMEVYTNMAHDVKAKDFTPDYIYEKLGLLKLGDRAMESINFRHYEMYLILWKNNANGVVHAAT
;
A
#
# COMPACT_ATOMS: atom_id res chain seq x y z
N MET A 1 -4.82 -8.79 -16.41
CA MET A 1 -5.55 -9.65 -15.43
C MET A 1 -4.67 -10.54 -14.54
N ARG A 2 -3.32 -10.48 -14.58
CA ARG A 2 -2.43 -11.26 -13.70
C ARG A 2 -2.07 -10.55 -12.37
N SER A 3 -2.28 -9.23 -12.30
CA SER A 3 -1.96 -8.41 -11.12
C SER A 3 -2.99 -8.55 -9.98
N LEU A 4 -4.26 -8.77 -10.30
CA LEU A 4 -5.33 -8.87 -9.30
C LEU A 4 -5.23 -10.14 -8.45
N TYR A 5 -4.78 -11.26 -9.01
CA TYR A 5 -4.62 -12.50 -8.25
C TYR A 5 -3.50 -12.42 -7.22
N VAL A 6 -2.41 -11.72 -7.54
CA VAL A 6 -1.31 -11.49 -6.58
C VAL A 6 -1.79 -10.58 -5.45
N ALA A 7 -2.56 -9.54 -5.76
CA ALA A 7 -3.16 -8.67 -4.76
C ALA A 7 -4.12 -9.44 -3.83
N ILE A 8 -5.01 -10.29 -4.39
CA ILE A 8 -5.96 -11.08 -3.60
C ILE A 8 -5.25 -12.09 -2.70
N VAL A 9 -4.17 -12.74 -3.17
CA VAL A 9 -3.40 -13.68 -2.36
C VAL A 9 -2.65 -12.97 -1.24
N VAL A 10 -2.10 -11.78 -1.50
CA VAL A 10 -1.42 -10.97 -0.47
C VAL A 10 -2.43 -10.46 0.57
N ILE A 11 -3.62 -10.02 0.16
CA ILE A 11 -4.69 -9.59 1.07
C ILE A 11 -5.19 -10.76 1.92
N ALA A 12 -5.35 -11.96 1.33
CA ALA A 12 -5.74 -13.16 2.08
C ALA A 12 -4.67 -13.60 3.08
N LEU A 13 -3.38 -13.44 2.75
CA LEU A 13 -2.27 -13.73 3.65
C LEU A 13 -2.20 -12.73 4.81
N LEU A 14 -2.41 -11.44 4.53
CA LEU A 14 -2.47 -10.38 5.54
C LEU A 14 -3.66 -10.57 6.49
N LEU A 15 -4.84 -10.93 5.98
CA LEU A 15 -6.02 -11.23 6.79
C LEU A 15 -5.86 -12.51 7.64
N ALA A 16 -5.07 -13.48 7.18
CA ALA A 16 -4.74 -14.68 7.95
C ALA A 16 -3.71 -14.38 9.06
N CYS A 17 -2.76 -13.46 8.83
CA CYS A 17 -1.78 -13.04 9.83
C CYS A 17 -2.38 -12.15 10.92
N SER A 18 -3.44 -11.39 10.63
CA SER A 18 -4.14 -10.56 11.63
C SER A 18 -4.98 -11.34 12.64
N ARG A 19 -5.22 -12.65 12.45
CA ARG A 19 -5.94 -13.49 13.42
C ARG A 19 -5.05 -14.17 14.46
N ALA A 20 -3.74 -13.89 14.47
CA ALA A 20 -2.79 -14.51 15.38
C ALA A 20 -2.42 -13.64 16.61
N ILE A 21 -3.02 -12.46 16.75
CA ILE A 21 -2.82 -11.59 17.90
C ILE A 21 -4.19 -11.11 18.35
N ASP A 22 -4.92 -12.00 19.02
CA ASP A 22 -5.83 -11.64 20.10
C ASP A 22 -6.12 -12.91 20.91
N ASP A 23 -6.40 -12.68 22.20
CA ASP A 23 -6.84 -13.63 23.21
C ASP A 23 -5.78 -14.44 23.96
N ARG A 24 -5.16 -13.76 24.93
CA ARG A 24 -4.99 -14.32 26.27
C ARG A 24 -5.91 -13.59 27.26
N SER A 25 -7.20 -13.90 27.23
CA SER A 25 -8.04 -13.88 28.43
C SER A 25 -9.07 -15.02 28.39
N LEU A 26 -9.04 -15.84 29.44
CA LEU A 26 -9.93 -16.98 29.66
C LEU A 26 -11.38 -16.50 29.82
N ILE A 27 -12.33 -17.07 29.07
CA ILE A 27 -13.50 -17.78 29.64
C ILE A 27 -13.88 -18.96 28.73
N GLN A 28 -13.96 -20.11 29.38
CA GLN A 28 -14.41 -21.41 28.90
C GLN A 28 -15.92 -21.42 28.58
N THR A 29 -16.29 -21.68 27.33
CA THR A 29 -17.51 -22.47 27.04
C THR A 29 -17.24 -23.50 25.95
N ARG A 30 -17.62 -24.73 26.27
CA ARG A 30 -17.46 -25.96 25.52
C ARG A 30 -18.53 -26.03 24.43
N SER A 31 -18.16 -26.05 23.16
CA SER A 31 -18.95 -26.74 22.12
C SER A 31 -18.06 -27.16 20.94
N LYS A 32 -18.24 -28.41 20.48
CA LYS A 32 -17.47 -29.06 19.40
C LYS A 32 -17.71 -28.35 18.06
N PRO A 33 -16.69 -28.16 17.20
CA PRO A 33 -16.91 -27.78 15.82
C PRO A 33 -17.39 -28.98 15.00
N GLN A 34 -18.60 -28.86 14.44
CA GLN A 34 -19.13 -29.72 13.39
C GLN A 34 -18.43 -29.42 12.05
N PRO A 35 -18.16 -30.42 11.20
CA PRO A 35 -17.62 -30.19 9.87
C PRO A 35 -18.68 -29.56 8.96
N ILE A 36 -18.38 -28.37 8.42
CA ILE A 36 -19.23 -27.70 7.44
C ILE A 36 -19.07 -28.41 6.09
N ASP A 37 -20.10 -29.15 5.72
CA ASP A 37 -20.23 -29.89 4.46
C ASP A 37 -20.73 -28.93 3.35
N TYR A 38 -19.85 -28.55 2.43
CA TYR A 38 -20.12 -27.54 1.39
C TYR A 38 -20.86 -28.08 0.15
N LYS A 39 -21.56 -29.22 0.26
CA LYS A 39 -22.13 -29.92 -0.91
C LYS A 39 -23.62 -29.77 -1.15
N ARG A 40 -24.31 -28.79 -0.58
CA ARG A 40 -25.76 -28.65 -0.74
C ARG A 40 -26.21 -27.21 -0.95
N SER A 41 -26.20 -26.73 -2.20
CA SER A 41 -27.11 -25.65 -2.66
C SER A 41 -26.90 -25.27 -4.13
N MET A 42 -26.96 -26.20 -5.09
CA MET A 42 -27.36 -25.83 -6.45
C MET A 42 -28.09 -27.00 -7.09
N ASN A 43 -29.39 -27.08 -6.82
CA ASN A 43 -30.38 -27.75 -7.66
C ASN A 43 -31.75 -27.19 -7.26
N VAL A 44 -32.13 -26.07 -7.87
CA VAL A 44 -33.53 -25.67 -8.00
C VAL A 44 -33.73 -25.25 -9.46
N THR A 45 -34.23 -26.19 -10.24
CA THR A 45 -34.84 -25.93 -11.54
C THR A 45 -36.26 -25.42 -11.31
N GLY A 46 -36.56 -24.23 -11.81
CA GLY A 46 -37.90 -23.69 -11.97
C GLY A 46 -37.93 -22.75 -13.17
N LYS A 47 -38.42 -23.25 -14.31
CA LYS A 47 -38.99 -22.48 -15.44
C LYS A 47 -40.13 -21.60 -14.91
N ALA A 48 -40.59 -20.50 -15.51
CA ALA A 48 -40.23 -19.61 -16.62
C ALA A 48 -41.18 -18.41 -16.46
N GLN A 49 -40.79 -17.19 -16.85
CA GLN A 49 -41.64 -16.26 -17.60
C GLN A 49 -40.75 -15.11 -18.09
N ASP A 50 -40.85 -14.87 -19.39
CA ASP A 50 -40.18 -13.82 -20.16
C ASP A 50 -40.56 -12.42 -19.68
N ASP A 51 -39.57 -11.53 -19.62
CA ASP A 51 -39.71 -10.15 -20.11
C ASP A 51 -38.33 -9.67 -20.56
N ALA A 52 -38.23 -9.51 -21.87
CA ALA A 52 -37.04 -9.09 -22.59
C ALA A 52 -36.82 -7.59 -22.43
N GLN A 53 -35.74 -7.20 -21.73
CA GLN A 53 -34.98 -6.00 -22.03
C GLN A 53 -33.56 -6.12 -21.48
N SER A 54 -32.81 -7.03 -22.09
CA SER A 54 -31.35 -7.03 -22.04
C SER A 54 -30.82 -6.72 -23.43
N GLU A 55 -29.76 -5.91 -23.46
CA GLU A 55 -28.93 -5.43 -24.57
C GLU A 55 -29.16 -3.94 -24.84
N GLU A 56 -28.18 -3.05 -24.73
CA GLU A 56 -26.79 -3.19 -25.15
C GLU A 56 -25.83 -2.39 -24.26
N ARG A 57 -24.68 -2.99 -23.91
CA ARG A 57 -23.35 -2.40 -24.18
C ARG A 57 -22.22 -3.39 -23.83
N ILE A 58 -21.84 -4.12 -24.87
CA ILE A 58 -20.50 -4.64 -25.17
C ILE A 58 -19.87 -5.61 -24.15
N VAL A 59 -20.14 -6.91 -24.31
CA VAL A 59 -19.07 -7.93 -24.27
C VAL A 59 -19.43 -9.04 -25.25
N GLY A 60 -18.67 -9.14 -26.35
CA GLY A 60 -18.85 -10.18 -27.36
C GLY A 60 -18.88 -11.58 -26.73
N ILE A 61 -19.75 -12.43 -27.28
CA ILE A 61 -19.93 -13.83 -26.93
C ILE A 61 -18.56 -14.51 -26.93
N THR A 62 -17.92 -14.61 -25.77
CA THR A 62 -16.65 -15.33 -25.68
C THR A 62 -16.94 -16.80 -25.93
N PRO A 63 -16.26 -17.45 -26.89
CA PRO A 63 -16.51 -18.84 -27.19
C PRO A 63 -16.29 -19.72 -25.96
N LYS A 64 -17.19 -20.67 -25.70
CA LYS A 64 -17.13 -21.57 -24.54
C LYS A 64 -15.76 -22.27 -24.39
N TRP A 65 -15.09 -22.56 -25.51
CA TRP A 65 -13.75 -23.13 -25.54
C TRP A 65 -12.68 -22.19 -24.95
N LEU A 66 -12.79 -20.89 -25.18
CA LEU A 66 -11.85 -19.89 -24.67
C LEU A 66 -11.96 -19.76 -23.16
N THR A 67 -13.18 -19.81 -22.62
CA THR A 67 -13.45 -19.80 -21.18
C THR A 67 -12.91 -21.07 -20.53
N GLN A 68 -13.15 -22.24 -21.13
CA GLN A 68 -12.60 -23.52 -20.66
C GLN A 68 -11.06 -23.54 -20.70
N PHE A 69 -10.46 -23.03 -21.77
CA PHE A 69 -9.01 -22.90 -21.89
C PHE A 69 -8.43 -21.95 -20.82
N ARG A 70 -9.08 -20.81 -20.55
CA ARG A 70 -8.68 -19.90 -19.48
C ARG A 70 -8.75 -20.58 -18.10
N ILE A 71 -9.82 -21.32 -17.81
CA ILE A 71 -9.98 -22.06 -16.56
C ILE A 71 -8.90 -23.14 -16.42
N TRP A 72 -8.64 -23.90 -17.49
CA TRP A 72 -7.57 -24.91 -17.50
C TRP A 72 -6.20 -24.29 -17.26
N LYS A 73 -5.91 -23.16 -17.91
CA LYS A 73 -4.64 -22.42 -17.74
C LYS A 73 -4.47 -21.95 -16.30
N LEU A 74 -5.52 -21.39 -15.70
CA LEU A 74 -5.51 -20.96 -14.29
C LEU A 74 -5.30 -22.12 -13.34
N LYS A 75 -5.99 -23.25 -13.54
CA LYS A 75 -5.78 -24.47 -12.75
C LYS A 75 -4.35 -24.97 -12.86
N ARG A 76 -3.79 -25.00 -14.07
CA ARG A 76 -2.41 -25.43 -14.32
C ARG A 76 -1.40 -24.50 -13.64
N GLU A 77 -1.57 -23.19 -13.79
CA GLU A 77 -0.72 -22.19 -13.12
C GLU A 77 -0.82 -22.32 -11.60
N ALA A 78 -2.02 -22.55 -11.03
CA ALA A 78 -2.22 -22.76 -9.59
C ALA A 78 -1.58 -24.07 -9.09
N THR A 79 -1.76 -25.19 -9.79
CA THR A 79 -1.11 -26.46 -9.44
C THR A 79 0.41 -26.39 -9.56
N TRP A 80 0.92 -25.60 -10.52
CA TRP A 80 2.35 -25.35 -10.67
C TRP A 80 2.88 -24.53 -9.49
N GLN A 81 2.13 -23.53 -9.02
CA GLN A 81 2.47 -22.74 -7.83
C GLN A 81 2.43 -23.58 -6.55
N MET A 82 1.45 -24.48 -6.40
CA MET A 82 1.30 -25.36 -5.22
C MET A 82 2.34 -26.47 -5.15
N ASN A 83 2.90 -26.89 -6.30
CA ASN A 83 3.95 -27.91 -6.36
C ASN A 83 5.37 -27.31 -6.25
N LYS A 84 5.51 -25.98 -6.07
CA LYS A 84 6.83 -25.38 -5.79
C LYS A 84 7.33 -25.88 -4.45
N THR A 85 8.58 -26.34 -4.42
CA THR A 85 9.23 -26.70 -3.16
C THR A 85 9.42 -25.45 -2.28
N PRO A 86 9.46 -25.59 -0.95
CA PRO A 86 9.73 -24.45 -0.06
C PRO A 86 11.03 -23.71 -0.41
N GLU A 87 12.04 -24.41 -0.95
CA GLU A 87 13.27 -23.81 -1.45
C GLU A 87 13.07 -22.91 -2.68
N GLN A 88 12.17 -23.29 -3.59
CA GLN A 88 11.85 -22.49 -4.77
C GLN A 88 11.06 -21.23 -4.39
N LEU A 89 10.10 -21.35 -3.47
CA LEU A 89 9.40 -20.22 -2.87
C LEU A 89 10.37 -19.23 -2.21
N GLN A 90 11.33 -19.74 -1.43
CA GLN A 90 12.36 -18.90 -0.82
C GLN A 90 13.25 -18.20 -1.85
N LYS A 91 13.63 -18.88 -2.94
CA LYS A 91 14.41 -18.27 -4.03
C LYS A 91 13.63 -17.15 -4.71
N GLU A 92 12.35 -17.36 -5.01
CA GLU A 92 11.50 -16.33 -5.60
C GLU A 92 11.30 -15.13 -4.67
N MET A 93 11.08 -15.36 -3.37
CA MET A 93 11.00 -14.28 -2.38
C MET A 93 12.31 -13.51 -2.28
N LYS A 94 13.46 -14.19 -2.25
CA LYS A 94 14.78 -13.55 -2.25
C LYS A 94 14.99 -12.71 -3.51
N GLU A 95 14.58 -13.22 -4.67
CA GLU A 95 14.68 -12.47 -5.92
C GLU A 95 13.73 -11.27 -5.98
N ALA A 96 12.50 -11.41 -5.49
CA ALA A 96 11.55 -10.32 -5.35
C ALA A 96 12.08 -9.24 -4.40
N ASN A 97 12.59 -9.62 -3.23
CA ASN A 97 13.20 -8.69 -2.28
C ASN A 97 14.41 -7.98 -2.88
N LYS A 98 15.25 -8.70 -3.63
CA LYS A 98 16.38 -8.08 -4.34
C LYS A 98 15.92 -7.05 -5.37
N LYS A 99 14.81 -7.30 -6.08
CA LYS A 99 14.23 -6.33 -7.02
C LYS A 99 13.69 -5.10 -6.28
N LEU A 100 12.99 -5.29 -5.17
CA LEU A 100 12.48 -4.19 -4.34
C LEU A 100 13.60 -3.32 -3.75
N LEU A 101 14.68 -3.94 -3.27
CA LEU A 101 15.84 -3.20 -2.76
C LEU A 101 16.50 -2.34 -3.83
N LYS A 102 16.64 -2.86 -5.06
CA LYS A 102 17.16 -2.09 -6.19
C LYS A 102 16.25 -0.90 -6.54
N GLU A 103 14.93 -1.10 -6.53
CA GLU A 103 13.98 -0.01 -6.75
C GLU A 103 14.10 1.05 -5.64
N ALA A 104 14.26 0.63 -4.37
CA ALA A 104 14.45 1.57 -3.26
C ALA A 104 15.75 2.37 -3.38
N GLU A 105 16.87 1.73 -3.72
CA GLU A 105 18.15 2.40 -3.99
C GLU A 105 18.02 3.42 -5.12
N GLU A 106 17.28 3.08 -6.17
CA GLU A 106 17.01 3.97 -7.28
C GLU A 106 16.20 5.20 -6.85
N TYR A 107 15.17 5.02 -6.02
CA TYR A 107 14.41 6.13 -5.45
C TYR A 107 15.29 7.03 -4.58
N HIS A 108 16.15 6.46 -3.74
CA HIS A 108 17.14 7.23 -2.96
C HIS A 108 18.10 8.01 -3.87
N SER A 109 18.53 7.43 -4.99
CA SER A 109 19.38 8.13 -5.96
C SER A 109 18.67 9.32 -6.61
N TRP A 110 17.38 9.17 -6.93
CA TRP A 110 16.56 10.25 -7.49
C TRP A 110 16.34 11.36 -6.47
N MET A 111 16.16 11.00 -5.19
CA MET A 111 16.10 11.95 -4.09
C MET A 111 17.42 12.69 -3.89
N ALA A 112 18.56 11.99 -3.94
CA ALA A 112 19.88 12.62 -3.84
C ALA A 112 20.13 13.59 -4.99
N ALA A 113 19.62 13.29 -6.19
CA ALA A 113 19.63 14.18 -7.35
C ALA A 113 18.60 15.33 -7.27
N ARG A 114 17.82 15.42 -6.18
CA ARG A 114 16.77 16.43 -5.95
C ARG A 114 15.72 16.49 -7.05
N LEU A 115 15.44 15.35 -7.68
CA LEU A 115 14.39 15.29 -8.68
C LEU A 115 13.03 15.56 -8.01
N THR A 116 12.15 16.25 -8.72
CA THR A 116 10.79 16.51 -8.30
C THR A 116 9.85 15.43 -8.82
N PRO A 117 8.65 15.26 -8.22
CA PRO A 117 7.63 14.38 -8.74
C PRO A 117 7.35 14.56 -10.24
N ASP A 118 7.23 15.80 -10.70
CA ASP A 118 6.94 16.10 -12.10
C ASP A 118 8.06 15.63 -13.02
N GLU A 119 9.32 15.83 -12.63
CA GLU A 119 10.49 15.34 -13.37
C GLU A 119 10.53 13.81 -13.42
N ILE A 120 10.19 13.13 -12.32
CA ILE A 120 10.12 11.66 -12.30
C ILE A 120 8.94 11.15 -13.14
N TYR A 121 7.80 11.83 -13.12
CA TYR A 121 6.65 11.49 -13.95
C TYR A 121 7.01 11.54 -15.45
N ILE A 122 7.76 12.57 -15.85
CA ILE A 122 8.30 12.70 -17.21
C ILE A 122 9.36 11.62 -17.50
N LYS A 123 10.32 11.41 -16.58
CA LYS A 123 11.42 10.43 -16.71
C LYS A 123 10.91 9.00 -16.87
N LEU A 124 9.81 8.65 -16.21
CA LEU A 124 9.14 7.36 -16.33
C LEU A 124 8.27 7.23 -17.60
N GLY A 125 8.22 8.28 -18.42
CA GLY A 125 7.46 8.33 -19.67
C GLY A 125 5.95 8.45 -19.48
N LEU A 126 5.49 8.76 -18.27
CA LEU A 126 4.06 8.77 -17.94
C LEU A 126 3.33 9.95 -18.59
N LEU A 127 4.00 11.10 -18.74
CA LEU A 127 3.43 12.27 -19.43
C LEU A 127 3.00 11.95 -20.87
N LYS A 128 3.75 11.10 -21.57
CA LYS A 128 3.44 10.72 -22.96
C LYS A 128 2.24 9.78 -23.08
N LEU A 129 1.86 9.11 -22.00
CA LEU A 129 0.75 8.16 -21.96
C LEU A 129 -0.59 8.84 -21.67
N GLY A 130 -0.58 10.08 -21.14
CA GLY A 130 -1.80 10.80 -20.80
C GLY A 130 -2.72 9.98 -19.89
N ASP A 131 -3.97 9.78 -20.29
CA ASP A 131 -4.98 9.07 -19.51
C ASP A 131 -4.62 7.59 -19.25
N ASP A 132 -3.83 6.98 -20.15
CA ASP A 132 -3.39 5.59 -20.02
C ASP A 132 -2.22 5.42 -19.03
N ALA A 133 -1.67 6.52 -18.49
CA ALA A 133 -0.53 6.48 -17.59
C ALA A 133 -0.78 5.55 -16.39
N THR A 134 -2.00 5.54 -15.84
CA THR A 134 -2.38 4.71 -14.67
C THR A 134 -2.32 3.21 -14.95
N THR A 135 -2.40 2.80 -16.21
CA THR A 135 -2.32 1.39 -16.61
C THR A 135 -0.88 0.92 -16.83
N SER A 136 0.07 1.86 -16.87
CA SER A 136 1.48 1.57 -17.08
C SER A 136 2.12 0.91 -15.85
N PRO A 137 2.97 -0.11 -16.04
CA PRO A 137 3.79 -0.65 -14.95
C PRO A 137 4.66 0.39 -14.24
N ASN A 138 5.01 1.49 -14.94
CA ASN A 138 5.80 2.58 -14.37
C ASN A 138 4.99 3.48 -13.43
N PHE A 139 3.66 3.47 -13.50
CA PHE A 139 2.82 4.27 -12.60
C PHE A 139 2.99 3.84 -11.14
N ARG A 140 3.09 2.52 -10.90
CA ARG A 140 3.41 1.98 -9.57
C ARG A 140 4.72 2.55 -9.02
N ARG A 141 5.73 2.68 -9.88
CA ARG A 141 7.06 3.22 -9.49
C ARG A 141 6.97 4.70 -9.16
N TYR A 142 6.19 5.46 -9.92
CA TYR A 142 5.90 6.86 -9.61
C TYR A 142 5.19 7.02 -8.26
N GLN A 143 4.18 6.19 -7.97
CA GLN A 143 3.48 6.22 -6.68
C GLN A 143 4.43 5.90 -5.51
N ALA A 144 5.26 4.88 -5.64
CA ALA A 144 6.26 4.55 -4.61
C ALA A 144 7.27 5.69 -4.40
N TYR A 145 7.70 6.35 -5.48
CA TYR A 145 8.56 7.52 -5.37
C TYR A 145 7.86 8.71 -4.68
N MET A 146 6.59 8.96 -4.99
CA MET A 146 5.78 9.99 -4.33
C MET A 146 5.73 9.79 -2.82
N GLU A 147 5.52 8.56 -2.35
CA GLU A 147 5.53 8.24 -0.91
C GLU A 147 6.89 8.56 -0.25
N VAL A 148 8.00 8.20 -0.92
CA VAL A 148 9.35 8.53 -0.44
C VAL A 148 9.58 10.04 -0.41
N TYR A 149 9.16 10.73 -1.47
CA TYR A 149 9.30 12.19 -1.61
C TYR A 149 8.50 12.93 -0.54
N THR A 150 7.25 12.53 -0.27
CA THR A 150 6.43 13.14 0.79
C THR A 150 7.03 12.91 2.17
N ASN A 151 7.43 11.67 2.47
CA ASN A 151 8.01 11.33 3.78
C ASN A 151 9.31 12.11 4.03
N MET A 152 10.16 12.25 3.01
CA MET A 152 11.37 13.04 3.11
C MET A 152 11.09 14.54 3.13
N ALA A 153 10.06 15.05 2.44
CA ALA A 153 9.68 16.45 2.56
C ALA A 153 9.18 16.77 3.99
N HIS A 154 8.54 15.83 4.67
CA HIS A 154 8.24 15.95 6.10
C HIS A 154 9.53 15.96 6.95
N ASP A 155 10.51 15.13 6.63
CA ASP A 155 11.80 15.06 7.34
C ASP A 155 12.70 16.29 7.07
N VAL A 156 12.72 16.81 5.85
CA VAL A 156 13.46 18.03 5.45
C VAL A 156 12.79 19.26 6.05
N LYS A 157 11.45 19.35 6.07
CA LYS A 157 10.75 20.39 6.85
C LYS A 157 11.06 20.27 8.35
N ALA A 158 11.19 19.07 8.90
CA ALA A 158 11.61 18.90 10.28
C ALA A 158 13.08 19.30 10.51
N LYS A 159 13.96 19.09 9.50
CA LYS A 159 15.39 19.38 9.54
C LYS A 159 15.74 20.85 9.31
N ASP A 160 14.99 21.55 8.48
CA ASP A 160 15.14 23.00 8.23
C ASP A 160 14.40 23.86 9.27
N PHE A 161 13.48 23.25 10.03
CA PHE A 161 12.76 23.89 11.14
C PHE A 161 12.96 23.09 12.44
N THR A 162 14.21 22.76 12.79
CA THR A 162 14.46 22.19 14.12
C THR A 162 14.11 23.20 15.22
N PRO A 163 13.78 22.73 16.44
CA PRO A 163 13.61 23.62 17.59
C PRO A 163 14.78 24.59 17.76
N ASP A 164 16.01 24.10 17.63
CA ASP A 164 17.22 24.92 17.75
C ASP A 164 17.28 26.02 16.68
N TYR A 165 16.94 25.69 15.43
CA TYR A 165 16.87 26.68 14.34
C TYR A 165 15.83 27.76 14.62
N ILE A 166 14.62 27.38 15.05
CA ILE A 166 13.56 28.33 15.40
C ILE A 166 13.96 29.18 16.62
N TYR A 167 14.61 28.59 17.61
CA TYR A 167 15.12 29.28 18.79
C TYR A 167 16.12 30.39 18.42
N GLU A 168 17.03 30.08 17.49
CA GLU A 168 17.98 31.05 16.94
C GLU A 168 17.27 32.15 16.12
N LYS A 169 16.33 31.79 15.24
CA LYS A 169 15.60 32.74 14.38
C LYS A 169 14.68 33.68 15.14
N LEU A 170 14.11 33.24 16.25
CA LEU A 170 13.34 34.07 17.16
C LEU A 170 14.22 35.02 18.01
N GLY A 171 15.55 34.95 17.84
CA GLY A 171 16.52 35.78 18.52
C GLY A 171 16.72 35.41 19.99
N LEU A 172 16.17 34.26 20.43
CA LEU A 172 16.19 33.84 21.85
C LEU A 172 17.61 33.52 22.31
N LEU A 173 18.47 33.03 21.40
CA LEU A 173 19.89 32.80 21.68
C LEU A 173 20.62 34.09 22.15
N LYS A 174 20.26 35.25 21.59
CA LYS A 174 20.89 36.54 21.94
C LYS A 174 20.41 37.10 23.28
N LEU A 175 19.29 36.60 23.79
CA LEU A 175 18.69 37.04 25.05
C LEU A 175 19.25 36.29 26.27
N GLY A 176 19.87 35.12 26.05
CA GLY A 176 20.44 34.29 27.11
C GLY A 176 19.40 33.99 28.18
N ASP A 177 19.74 34.26 29.44
CA ASP A 177 18.87 33.98 30.59
C ASP A 177 17.54 34.75 30.56
N ARG A 178 17.47 35.87 29.82
CA ARG A 178 16.23 36.67 29.64
C ARG A 178 15.33 36.14 28.53
N ALA A 179 15.70 35.05 27.85
CA ALA A 179 14.88 34.48 26.79
C ALA A 179 13.46 34.16 27.29
N MET A 180 13.33 33.60 28.50
CA MET A 180 12.04 33.20 29.09
C MET A 180 11.07 34.37 29.34
N GLU A 181 11.58 35.60 29.45
CA GLU A 181 10.78 36.80 29.65
C GLU A 181 10.25 37.39 28.32
N SER A 182 10.80 36.93 27.19
CA SER A 182 10.43 37.41 25.86
C SER A 182 9.09 36.87 25.40
N ILE A 183 8.31 37.72 24.74
CA ILE A 183 7.09 37.28 24.03
C ILE A 183 7.40 36.22 22.97
N ASN A 184 8.61 36.25 22.38
CA ASN A 184 9.06 35.27 21.39
C ASN A 184 9.25 33.88 22.01
N PHE A 185 9.50 33.79 23.32
CA PHE A 185 9.65 32.51 23.99
C PHE A 185 8.33 31.76 24.09
N ARG A 186 7.21 32.47 24.31
CA ARG A 186 5.87 31.85 24.25
C ARG A 186 5.55 31.29 22.86
N HIS A 187 5.98 31.98 21.80
CA HIS A 187 5.84 31.49 20.43
C HIS A 187 6.69 30.23 20.19
N TYR A 188 7.89 30.19 20.76
CA TYR A 188 8.76 29.01 20.73
C TYR A 188 8.15 27.82 21.50
N GLU A 189 7.56 28.03 22.67
CA GLU A 189 6.87 26.97 23.42
C GLU A 189 5.69 26.39 22.65
N MET A 190 4.88 27.26 22.03
CA MET A 190 3.79 26.81 21.15
C MET A 190 4.32 26.01 19.96
N TYR A 191 5.44 26.46 19.37
CA TYR A 191 6.12 25.74 18.30
C TYR A 191 6.60 24.34 18.74
N LEU A 192 7.21 24.22 19.91
CA LEU A 192 7.66 22.94 20.47
C LEU A 192 6.52 21.93 20.62
N ILE A 193 5.34 22.37 21.05
CA ILE A 193 4.14 21.53 21.18
C ILE A 193 3.72 21.00 19.80
N LEU A 194 3.63 21.87 18.79
CA LEU A 194 3.27 21.49 17.42
C LEU A 194 4.32 20.57 16.79
N TRP A 195 5.60 20.89 16.97
CA TRP A 195 6.72 20.12 16.45
C TRP A 195 6.77 18.71 17.06
N LYS A 196 6.55 18.58 18.37
CA LYS A 196 6.46 17.29 19.07
C LYS A 196 5.26 16.47 18.59
N ASN A 197 4.09 17.09 18.39
CA ASN A 197 2.91 16.39 17.90
C ASN A 197 3.05 15.94 16.45
N ASN A 198 3.70 16.74 15.60
CA ASN A 198 3.98 16.40 14.22
C ASN A 198 5.09 15.34 14.08
N ALA A 199 6.13 15.40 14.91
CA ALA A 199 7.18 14.38 14.98
C ALA A 199 6.67 13.04 15.55
N ASN A 200 5.64 13.09 16.41
CA ASN A 200 4.95 11.92 16.94
C ASN A 200 3.75 11.46 16.07
N GLY A 201 3.54 12.08 14.90
CA GLY A 201 2.42 11.84 13.98
C GLY A 201 2.45 10.49 13.24
N VAL A 202 3.03 9.46 13.84
CA VAL A 202 2.83 8.05 13.45
C VAL A 202 1.69 7.41 14.26
N VAL A 203 0.98 8.13 15.12
CA VAL A 203 -0.17 7.53 15.83
C VAL A 203 -1.41 8.43 15.81
N HIS A 204 -2.47 7.86 15.22
CA HIS A 204 -3.88 8.27 15.18
C HIS A 204 -4.33 9.12 13.98
N ALA A 205 -4.10 8.60 12.77
CA ALA A 205 -5.16 8.58 11.75
C ALA A 205 -6.12 7.41 12.04
N ALA A 206 -6.91 7.54 13.11
CA ALA A 206 -8.13 6.77 13.36
C ALA A 206 -8.78 7.29 14.65
N THR A 207 -9.80 8.13 14.51
CA THR A 207 -11.17 7.83 14.96
C THR A 207 -12.11 8.90 14.45
#